data_AF-A0A4Q6BLA3-F1
#
_entry.id   AF-A0A4Q6BLA3-F1
#
_cell.length_a   1.000
_cell.length_b   1.000
_cell.length_c   1.000
_cell.angle_alpha   90.00
_cell.angle_beta   90.00
_cell.angle_gamma   90.00
#
_symmetry.space_group_name_H-M   'P 1'
#
loop_
_entity.id
_entity.type
_entity.pdbx_description
1 polymer ?
#
loop_
_entity_poly.entity_id
_entity_poly.type
_entity_poly.pdbx_seq_one_letter_code
_entity_poly.pdbx_strand_id
1 'polypeptide(L)'
;MTTAPAKKLVPRRPKEPRALTLPEARRIWLHATRLDSRAPFGDGPPATTRAIEHLGYVQIDTINVIERAHHHILFSRIPAYRRADLHQAQTV
;
A
#
# COMPACT_ATOMS: atom_id res chain seq x y z
N MET A 1 -12.66 -29.14 -46.88
CA MET A 1 -12.29 -28.63 -45.54
C MET A 1 -10.93 -27.97 -45.67
N THR A 2 -10.84 -26.64 -45.66
CA THR A 2 -9.58 -25.91 -45.81
C THR A 2 -9.10 -25.47 -44.43
N THR A 3 -7.90 -25.89 -44.03
CA THR A 3 -7.31 -25.59 -42.72
C THR A 3 -6.52 -24.28 -42.83
N ALA A 4 -6.87 -23.27 -42.03
CA ALA A 4 -6.13 -22.01 -41.94
C ALA A 4 -4.72 -22.24 -41.35
N PRO A 5 -3.69 -21.49 -41.77
CA PRO A 5 -2.33 -21.71 -41.29
C PRO A 5 -2.18 -21.25 -39.83
N ALA A 6 -1.47 -22.05 -39.04
CA ALA A 6 -1.17 -21.73 -37.65
C ALA A 6 -0.36 -20.43 -37.54
N LYS A 7 -0.88 -19.47 -36.75
CA LYS A 7 -0.20 -18.21 -36.44
C LYS A 7 1.04 -18.53 -35.60
N LYS A 8 2.24 -18.30 -36.14
CA LYS A 8 3.50 -18.45 -35.38
C LYS A 8 3.45 -17.52 -34.16
N LEU A 9 3.46 -18.11 -32.96
CA LEU A 9 3.59 -17.36 -31.71
C LEU A 9 5.02 -16.83 -31.64
N VAL A 10 5.19 -15.53 -31.86
CA VAL A 10 6.48 -14.87 -31.65
C VAL A 10 6.70 -14.79 -30.14
N PRO A 11 7.78 -15.38 -29.58
CA PRO A 11 8.06 -15.26 -28.16
C PRO A 11 8.30 -13.78 -27.85
N ARG A 12 7.49 -13.22 -26.94
CA ARG A 12 7.76 -11.89 -26.39
C ARG A 12 9.11 -11.96 -25.68
N ARG A 13 10.13 -11.27 -26.20
CA ARG A 13 11.39 -11.07 -25.46
C ARG A 13 11.03 -10.48 -24.08
N PRO A 14 11.57 -11.01 -22.97
CA PRO A 14 11.47 -10.32 -21.70
C PRO A 14 12.06 -8.93 -21.90
N LYS A 15 11.28 -7.88 -21.62
CA LYS A 15 11.87 -6.53 -21.51
C LYS A 15 12.93 -6.60 -20.42
N GLU A 16 14.14 -6.14 -20.72
CA GLU A 16 15.17 -6.00 -19.71
C GLU A 16 14.62 -5.18 -18.54
N PRO A 17 14.89 -5.58 -17.28
CA PRO A 17 14.46 -4.82 -16.12
C PRO A 17 15.03 -3.41 -16.20
N ARG A 18 14.18 -2.39 -16.17
CA ARG A 18 14.64 -1.00 -16.09
C ARG A 18 15.29 -0.79 -14.72
N ALA A 19 16.61 -0.56 -14.71
CA ALA A 19 17.33 -0.16 -13.51
C ALA A 19 16.80 1.19 -13.02
N LEU A 20 16.58 1.30 -11.70
CA LEU A 20 16.19 2.54 -11.04
C LEU A 20 17.37 3.10 -10.26
N THR A 21 17.57 4.40 -10.34
CA THR A 21 18.47 5.10 -9.41
C THR A 21 17.85 5.09 -8.00
N LEU A 22 18.69 5.29 -6.96
CA LEU A 22 18.21 5.37 -5.58
C LEU A 22 17.13 6.46 -5.38
N PRO A 23 17.25 7.69 -5.94
CA PRO A 23 16.20 8.69 -5.84
C PRO A 23 14.88 8.28 -6.51
N GLU A 24 14.93 7.60 -7.66
CA GLU A 24 13.72 7.09 -8.34
C GLU A 24 13.03 6.02 -7.49
N ALA A 25 13.79 5.03 -7.01
CA ALA A 25 13.27 3.97 -6.15
C ALA A 25 12.64 4.53 -4.88
N ARG A 26 13.30 5.50 -4.23
CA ARG A 26 12.77 6.18 -3.03
C ARG A 26 11.46 6.92 -3.33
N ARG A 27 11.37 7.64 -4.45
CA ARG A 27 10.15 8.34 -4.84
C ARG A 27 8.98 7.37 -5.03
N ILE A 28 9.23 6.27 -5.76
CA ILE A 28 8.21 5.24 -6.00
C ILE A 28 7.73 4.66 -4.67
N TRP A 29 8.66 4.33 -3.76
CA TRP A 29 8.33 3.76 -2.47
C TRP A 29 7.51 4.72 -1.59
N LEU A 30 7.93 5.98 -1.48
CA LEU A 30 7.20 7.00 -0.69
C LEU A 30 5.78 7.22 -1.23
N HIS A 31 5.64 7.27 -2.56
CA HIS A 31 4.34 7.42 -3.21
C HIS A 31 3.44 6.20 -2.99
N ALA A 32 3.99 4.99 -3.18
CA ALA A 32 3.27 3.73 -3.00
C ALA A 32 2.81 3.55 -1.55
N THR A 33 3.55 4.07 -0.58
CA THR A 33 3.21 3.98 0.85
C THR A 33 2.47 5.21 1.38
N ARG A 34 2.16 6.19 0.52
CA ARG A 34 1.44 7.43 0.85
C ARG A 34 2.11 8.25 1.95
N LEU A 35 3.44 8.34 1.91
CA LEU A 35 4.27 9.15 2.80
C LEU A 35 4.75 10.45 2.15
N ASP A 36 4.25 10.76 0.95
CA ASP A 36 4.61 11.92 0.13
C ASP A 36 3.54 13.03 0.14
N SER A 37 2.43 12.82 0.84
CA SER A 37 1.30 13.76 0.93
C SER A 37 0.69 13.76 2.33
N ARG A 38 0.04 14.87 2.70
CA ARG A 38 -0.64 15.01 4.00
C ARG A 38 -2.09 14.52 3.88
N ALA A 39 -2.54 13.75 4.87
CA ALA A 39 -3.90 13.20 4.95
C ALA A 39 -4.39 12.51 3.64
N PRO A 40 -3.59 11.64 2.99
CA PRO A 40 -3.94 10.97 1.72
C PRO A 40 -5.25 10.18 1.74
N PHE A 41 -5.75 9.82 2.93
CA PHE A 41 -6.98 9.05 3.11
C PHE A 41 -8.12 9.88 3.73
N GLY A 42 -7.95 11.18 3.93
CA GLY A 42 -8.88 12.02 4.69
C GLY A 42 -8.86 11.70 6.19
N ASP A 43 -9.99 11.96 6.85
CA ASP A 43 -10.14 11.86 8.31
C ASP A 43 -11.28 10.92 8.75
N GLY A 44 -11.32 10.65 10.07
CA GLY A 44 -12.34 9.85 10.73
C GLY A 44 -12.20 8.32 10.50
N PRO A 45 -13.11 7.51 11.08
CA PRO A 45 -13.03 6.05 11.00
C PRO A 45 -12.90 5.47 9.58
N PRO A 46 -13.60 6.00 8.55
CA PRO A 46 -13.45 5.49 7.18
C PRO A 46 -12.03 5.68 6.60
N ALA A 47 -11.27 6.67 7.08
CA ALA A 47 -9.90 6.88 6.63
C ALA A 47 -8.98 5.73 7.07
N THR A 48 -9.21 5.15 8.25
CA THR A 48 -8.46 3.99 8.74
C THR A 48 -8.65 2.78 7.84
N THR A 49 -9.89 2.46 7.44
CA THR A 49 -10.18 1.37 6.51
C THR A 49 -9.49 1.58 5.17
N ARG A 50 -9.63 2.78 4.56
CA ARG A 50 -8.96 3.11 3.29
C ARG A 50 -7.44 2.97 3.37
N ALA A 51 -6.85 3.39 4.48
CA ALA A 51 -5.41 3.25 4.70
C ALA A 51 -4.98 1.78 4.78
N ILE A 52 -5.71 0.95 5.52
CA ILE A 52 -5.43 -0.50 5.64
C ILE A 52 -5.59 -1.19 4.28
N GLU A 53 -6.66 -0.89 3.54
CA GLU A 53 -6.90 -1.43 2.20
C GLU A 53 -5.78 -1.05 1.22
N HIS A 54 -5.35 0.21 1.23
CA HIS A 54 -4.25 0.68 0.37
C HIS A 54 -2.91 0.02 0.74
N LEU A 55 -2.62 -0.14 2.04
CA LEU A 55 -1.40 -0.80 2.51
C LEU A 55 -1.45 -2.34 2.35
N GLY A 56 -2.63 -2.90 2.10
CA GLY A 56 -2.90 -4.34 2.05
C GLY A 56 -3.02 -4.99 3.42
N TYR A 57 -2.32 -4.49 4.43
CA TYR A 57 -2.46 -4.87 5.83
C TYR A 57 -1.82 -3.84 6.76
N VAL A 58 -2.16 -3.91 8.05
CA VAL A 58 -1.40 -3.29 9.14
C VAL A 58 -1.17 -4.37 10.20
N GLN A 59 0.09 -4.70 10.45
CA GLN A 59 0.45 -5.70 11.46
C GLN A 59 0.21 -5.13 12.86
N ILE A 60 -0.51 -5.86 13.71
CA ILE A 60 -0.76 -5.47 15.09
C ILE A 60 0.27 -6.16 15.99
N ASP A 61 1.28 -5.41 16.42
CA ASP A 61 2.26 -5.90 17.39
C ASP A 61 1.64 -6.11 18.78
N THR A 62 2.01 -7.21 19.43
CA THR A 62 1.47 -7.65 20.74
C THR A 62 2.28 -7.16 21.95
N ILE A 63 3.39 -6.45 21.73
CA ILE A 63 4.26 -5.95 22.81
C ILE A 63 3.67 -4.66 23.39
N ASN A 64 3.41 -4.65 24.71
CA ASN A 64 2.68 -3.59 25.40
C ASN A 64 3.55 -2.48 26.04
N VAL A 65 4.89 -2.57 25.98
CA VAL A 65 5.80 -1.76 26.81
C VAL A 65 6.24 -0.44 26.14
N ILE A 66 6.18 -0.34 24.81
CA ILE A 66 6.48 0.88 24.04
C ILE A 66 5.24 1.21 23.20
N GLU A 67 5.00 2.50 22.88
CA GLU A 67 3.87 2.87 22.02
C GLU A 67 3.83 2.00 20.75
N ARG A 68 2.65 1.46 20.48
CA ARG A 68 2.48 0.39 19.50
C ARG A 68 2.75 0.92 18.09
N ALA A 69 3.74 0.35 17.41
CA ALA A 69 4.22 0.83 16.11
C ALA A 69 3.11 0.94 15.04
N HIS A 70 2.09 0.08 15.12
CA HIS A 70 0.93 0.15 14.22
C HIS A 70 0.10 1.42 14.35
N HIS A 71 0.08 2.08 15.50
CA HIS A 71 -0.56 3.38 15.62
C HIS A 71 0.23 4.47 14.88
N HIS A 72 1.55 4.41 14.87
CA HIS A 72 2.37 5.36 14.09
C HIS A 72 2.20 5.17 12.58
N ILE A 73 1.97 3.94 12.11
CA ILE A 73 1.65 3.66 10.70
C ILE A 73 0.41 4.45 10.28
N LEU A 74 -0.65 4.44 11.09
CA LEU A 74 -1.90 5.15 10.79
C LEU A 74 -1.76 6.66 11.02
N PHE A 75 -1.16 7.09 12.12
CA PHE A 75 -0.97 8.51 12.44
C PHE A 75 -0.15 9.27 11.39
N SER A 76 0.89 8.64 10.83
CA SER A 76 1.71 9.26 9.76
C SER A 76 0.93 9.55 8.48
N ARG A 77 -0.23 8.92 8.27
CA ARG A 77 -1.09 9.06 7.08
C ARG A 77 -2.42 9.75 7.38
N ILE A 78 -2.87 9.72 8.62
CA ILE A 78 -4.16 10.25 9.08
C ILE A 78 -3.86 11.09 10.34
N PRO A 79 -3.61 12.41 10.19
CA PRO A 79 -3.23 13.25 11.32
C PRO A 79 -4.26 13.28 12.46
N ALA A 80 -5.55 13.12 12.13
CA ALA A 80 -6.65 13.06 13.09
C ALA A 80 -6.95 11.63 13.61
N TYR A 81 -6.06 10.66 13.37
CA TYR A 81 -6.27 9.26 13.75
C TYR A 81 -6.47 9.10 15.26
N ARG A 82 -7.49 8.34 15.65
CA ARG A 82 -7.72 7.92 17.03
C ARG A 82 -7.66 6.40 17.13
N ARG A 83 -7.17 5.89 18.26
CA ARG A 83 -7.07 4.43 18.50
C ARG A 83 -8.42 3.71 18.36
N ALA A 84 -9.51 4.37 18.74
CA ALA A 84 -10.88 3.85 18.59
C ALA A 84 -11.26 3.59 17.12
N ASP A 85 -10.71 4.35 16.16
CA ASP A 85 -10.99 4.17 14.74
C ASP A 85 -10.43 2.83 14.22
N LEU A 86 -9.27 2.39 14.72
CA LEU A 86 -8.73 1.05 14.43
C LEU A 86 -9.52 -0.06 15.13
N HIS A 87 -9.99 0.17 16.35
CA HIS A 87 -10.85 -0.79 17.03
C HIS A 87 -12.15 -1.01 16.24
N GLN A 88 -12.79 0.06 15.76
CA GLN A 88 -13.97 -0.02 14.90
C GLN A 88 -13.68 -0.78 13.59
N ALA A 89 -12.51 -0.59 12.98
CA ALA A 89 -12.11 -1.32 11.78
C ALA A 89 -11.88 -2.83 12.02
N GLN A 90 -11.78 -3.29 13.27
CA GLN A 90 -11.64 -4.71 13.63
C GLN A 90 -12.96 -5.40 13.96
N THR A 91 -14.03 -4.63 14.18
CA THR A 91 -15.35 -5.15 14.60
C THR A 91 -16.30 -5.43 13.44
N VAL A 92 -15.85 -5.22 12.20
CA VAL A 92 -16.65 -5.42 10.98
C VAL A 92 -16.70 -6.89 10.58
#